data_AF-A0A945FA98-F1
#
_entry.id   AF-A0A945FA98-F1
#
_cell.length_a   1.000
_cell.length_b   1.000
_cell.length_c   1.000
_cell.angle_alpha   90.00
_cell.angle_beta   90.00
_cell.angle_gamma   90.00
#
_symmetry.space_group_name_H-M   'P 1'
#
loop_
_entity.id
_entity.type
_entity.pdbx_description
1 polymer ?
#
loop_
_entity_poly.entity_id
_entity_poly.type
_entity_poly.pdbx_seq_one_letter_code
_entity_poly.pdbx_strand_id
1 'polypeptide(L)'
;MEASFLAAVNVSILALAVIFTVLIILIFTIKLLVKLIPYKAPPPKARQSSPSASSSQDDHVAAITATLAMHMGKSPDEFRIVNISQS
;
A
#
# COMPACT_ATOMS: atom_id res chain seq x y z
N MET A 1 -37.99 23.53 -35.75
CA MET A 1 -36.72 22.78 -35.62
C MET A 1 -35.92 23.29 -34.43
N GLU A 2 -35.74 24.61 -34.29
CA GLU A 2 -35.06 25.29 -33.16
C GLU A 2 -35.52 24.83 -31.76
N ALA A 3 -36.83 24.68 -31.52
CA ALA A 3 -37.36 24.29 -30.21
C ALA A 3 -36.91 22.87 -29.77
N SER A 4 -36.78 21.94 -30.72
CA SER A 4 -36.32 20.57 -30.45
C SER A 4 -34.82 20.53 -30.16
N PHE A 5 -34.04 21.41 -30.79
CA PHE A 5 -32.61 21.56 -30.53
C PHE A 5 -32.36 22.08 -29.11
N LEU A 6 -33.04 23.15 -28.69
CA LEU A 6 -32.91 23.68 -27.33
C LEU A 6 -33.32 22.66 -26.26
N ALA A 7 -34.39 21.90 -26.51
CA ALA A 7 -34.79 20.81 -25.63
C ALA A 7 -33.70 19.73 -25.51
N ALA A 8 -33.10 19.32 -26.63
CA ALA A 8 -32.03 18.33 -26.63
C ALA A 8 -30.77 18.83 -25.88
N VAL A 9 -30.42 20.11 -26.02
CA VAL A 9 -29.30 20.72 -25.29
C VAL A 9 -29.57 20.73 -23.77
N ASN A 10 -30.77 21.11 -23.35
CA ASN A 10 -31.15 21.08 -21.94
C ASN A 10 -31.07 19.68 -21.34
N VAL A 11 -31.57 18.67 -22.06
CA VAL A 11 -31.49 17.26 -21.61
C VAL A 11 -30.04 16.80 -21.52
N SER A 12 -29.20 17.18 -22.48
CA SER A 12 -27.76 16.87 -22.47
C SER A 12 -27.04 17.46 -21.27
N ILE A 13 -27.29 18.75 -20.98
CA ILE A 13 -26.70 19.44 -19.82
C ILE A 13 -27.17 18.78 -18.51
N LEU A 14 -28.47 18.45 -18.42
CA LEU A 14 -29.02 17.78 -17.24
C LEU A 14 -28.37 16.41 -17.03
N ALA A 15 -28.20 15.62 -18.10
CA ALA A 15 -27.54 14.32 -18.03
C ALA A 15 -26.08 14.44 -17.56
N LEU A 16 -25.31 15.38 -18.12
CA LEU A 16 -23.94 15.64 -17.69
C LEU A 16 -23.88 16.05 -16.22
N ALA A 17 -24.76 16.94 -15.78
CA ALA A 17 -24.84 17.38 -14.38
C ALA A 17 -25.16 16.22 -13.43
N VAL A 18 -26.11 15.35 -13.80
CA VAL A 18 -26.46 14.16 -13.02
C VAL A 18 -25.29 13.19 -12.93
N ILE A 19 -24.61 12.89 -14.04
CA ILE A 19 -23.43 12.02 -14.06
C ILE A 19 -22.37 12.56 -13.11
N PHE A 20 -22.01 13.84 -13.23
CA PHE A 20 -21.03 14.46 -12.34
C PHE A 20 -21.45 14.40 -10.88
N THR A 21 -22.72 14.69 -10.58
CA THR A 21 -23.24 14.66 -9.21
C THR A 21 -23.14 13.26 -8.62
N VAL A 22 -23.54 12.23 -9.37
CA VAL A 22 -23.44 10.82 -8.93
C VAL A 22 -21.99 10.43 -8.69
N LEU A 23 -21.06 10.80 -9.58
CA LEU A 23 -19.63 10.52 -9.40
C LEU A 23 -19.07 11.19 -8.14
N ILE A 24 -19.43 12.45 -7.89
CA ILE A 24 -19.02 13.19 -6.69
C ILE A 24 -19.53 12.48 -5.43
N ILE A 25 -20.82 12.13 -5.40
CA ILE A 25 -21.42 11.44 -4.25
C ILE A 25 -20.74 10.10 -4.01
N LEU A 26 -20.46 9.33 -5.06
CA LEU A 26 -19.84 8.02 -4.95
C LEU A 26 -18.42 8.13 -4.36
N ILE A 27 -17.60 9.03 -4.91
CA ILE A 27 -16.24 9.28 -4.40
C ILE A 27 -16.29 9.78 -2.95
N PHE A 28 -17.20 10.70 -2.66
CA PHE A 28 -17.38 11.23 -1.31
C PHE A 28 -17.75 10.12 -0.32
N THR A 29 -18.66 9.23 -0.71
CA THR A 29 -19.09 8.08 0.10
C THR A 29 -17.91 7.16 0.37
N ILE A 30 -17.08 6.84 -0.63
CA ILE A 30 -15.87 6.04 -0.44
C ILE A 30 -14.89 6.72 0.53
N LYS A 31 -14.63 8.03 0.36
CA LYS A 31 -13.75 8.77 1.29
C LYS A 31 -14.30 8.78 2.71
N LEU A 32 -15.60 8.91 2.87
CA LEU A 32 -16.26 8.88 4.17
C LEU A 32 -16.13 7.49 4.81
N LEU A 33 -16.37 6.42 4.05
CA LEU A 33 -16.21 5.04 4.50
C LEU A 33 -14.78 4.74 4.92
N VAL A 34 -13.78 5.19 4.16
CA VAL A 34 -12.35 5.02 4.51
C VAL A 34 -12.00 5.74 5.81
N LYS A 35 -12.63 6.89 6.08
CA LYS A 35 -12.42 7.65 7.31
C LYS A 35 -13.15 7.03 8.51
N LEU A 36 -14.35 6.48 8.30
CA LEU A 36 -15.14 5.85 9.36
C LEU A 36 -14.65 4.45 9.72
N ILE A 37 -14.21 3.68 8.72
CA ILE A 37 -13.73 2.30 8.86
C ILE A 37 -12.33 2.23 8.23
N PRO A 38 -11.30 2.77 8.91
CA PRO A 38 -9.95 2.75 8.38
C PRO A 38 -9.47 1.31 8.25
N TYR A 39 -9.08 0.92 7.04
CA TYR A 39 -8.51 -0.39 6.78
C TYR A 39 -7.21 -0.57 7.58
N LYS A 40 -7.21 -1.53 8.50
CA LYS A 40 -6.00 -1.97 9.20
C LYS A 40 -5.45 -3.16 8.45
N ALA A 41 -4.41 -2.92 7.66
CA ALA A 41 -3.67 -4.01 7.03
C ALA A 41 -3.18 -4.98 8.12
N PRO A 42 -3.42 -6.29 7.99
CA PRO A 42 -2.80 -7.27 8.87
C PRO A 42 -1.28 -7.13 8.77
N PRO A 43 -0.54 -7.30 9.88
CA PRO A 43 0.92 -7.29 9.82
C PRO A 43 1.41 -8.33 8.80
N PRO A 44 2.47 -8.03 8.03
CA PRO A 44 2.96 -8.95 7.00
C PRO A 44 3.27 -10.30 7.65
N LYS A 45 2.62 -11.36 7.14
CA LYS A 45 2.98 -12.74 7.50
C LYS A 45 4.45 -12.92 7.15
N ALA A 46 5.28 -13.14 8.18
CA ALA A 46 6.65 -13.58 7.97
C ALA A 46 6.62 -14.79 7.05
N ARG A 47 7.28 -14.66 5.89
CA ARG A 47 7.48 -15.76 4.94
C ARG A 47 8.24 -16.82 5.72
N GLN A 48 7.60 -17.93 6.05
CA GLN A 48 8.32 -19.13 6.50
C GLN A 48 9.12 -19.62 5.29
N SER A 49 10.37 -19.19 5.21
CA SER A 49 11.37 -19.81 4.34
C SER A 49 11.67 -21.20 4.92
N SER A 50 11.19 -22.23 4.24
CA SER A 50 11.70 -23.59 4.43
C SER A 50 13.20 -23.59 4.11
N PRO A 51 14.09 -24.05 5.01
CA PRO A 51 15.52 -24.01 4.77
C PRO A 51 15.96 -25.28 4.02
N SER A 52 16.68 -25.11 2.93
CA SER A 52 17.50 -26.18 2.36
C SER A 52 18.94 -25.68 2.18
N ALA A 53 19.71 -26.01 3.22
CA ALA A 53 21.12 -26.41 3.27
C ALA A 53 22.20 -25.54 2.58
N SER A 54 23.13 -25.08 3.43
CA SER A 54 24.55 -24.72 3.18
C SER A 54 24.97 -23.28 2.85
N SER A 55 24.24 -22.25 3.30
CA SER A 55 24.68 -20.83 3.40
C SER A 55 24.61 -20.26 4.83
N SER A 56 24.50 -21.16 5.80
CA SER A 56 24.02 -20.91 7.17
C SER A 56 24.80 -19.87 7.98
N GLN A 57 26.11 -19.68 7.75
CA GLN A 57 26.86 -18.65 8.51
C GLN A 57 26.53 -17.24 8.01
N ASP A 58 26.44 -17.04 6.69
CA ASP A 58 26.06 -15.75 6.10
C ASP A 58 24.58 -15.44 6.32
N ASP A 59 23.72 -16.47 6.36
CA ASP A 59 22.30 -16.32 6.71
C ASP A 59 22.12 -15.86 8.16
N HIS A 60 22.94 -16.36 9.09
CA HIS A 60 22.95 -15.87 10.47
C HIS A 60 23.42 -14.43 10.56
N VAL A 61 24.51 -14.08 9.87
CA VAL A 61 25.01 -12.70 9.78
C VAL A 61 23.93 -11.77 9.22
N ALA A 62 23.26 -12.16 8.12
CA ALA A 62 22.23 -11.37 7.47
C ALA A 62 20.98 -11.21 8.34
N ALA A 63 20.56 -12.26 9.04
CA ALA A 63 19.43 -12.22 9.96
C ALA A 63 19.72 -11.33 11.18
N ILE A 64 20.94 -11.40 11.73
CA ILE A 64 21.37 -10.57 12.86
C ILE A 64 21.46 -9.10 12.41
N THR A 65 22.12 -8.82 11.29
CA THR A 65 22.23 -7.47 10.74
C THR A 65 20.86 -6.89 10.40
N ALA A 66 19.95 -7.65 9.78
CA ALA A 66 18.60 -7.19 9.47
C ALA A 66 17.79 -6.87 10.73
N THR A 67 17.89 -7.71 11.76
CA THR A 67 17.18 -7.49 13.04
C THR A 67 17.74 -6.27 13.77
N LEU A 68 19.07 -6.12 13.79
CA LEU A 68 19.74 -5.00 14.43
C LEU A 68 19.46 -3.67 13.71
N ALA A 69 19.50 -3.68 12.38
CA ALA A 69 19.16 -2.55 11.52
C ALA A 69 17.71 -2.09 11.75
N MET A 70 16.77 -3.04 11.83
CA MET A 70 15.37 -2.74 12.14
C MET A 70 15.17 -2.18 13.55
N HIS A 71 15.90 -2.69 14.56
CA HIS A 71 15.78 -2.21 15.93
C HIS A 71 16.37 -0.80 16.11
N MET A 72 17.45 -0.48 15.42
CA MET A 72 18.12 0.82 15.51
C MET A 72 17.65 1.83 14.47
N GLY A 73 16.70 1.46 13.59
CA GLY A 73 16.16 2.32 12.54
C GLY A 73 17.19 2.78 11.49
N LYS A 74 18.32 2.07 11.39
CA LYS A 74 19.44 2.38 10.51
C LYS A 74 19.55 1.34 9.40
N SER A 75 20.12 1.73 8.26
CA SER A 75 20.28 0.86 7.09
C SER A 75 21.29 -0.27 7.36
N PRO A 76 21.01 -1.52 6.93
CA PRO A 76 21.88 -2.67 7.15
C PRO A 76 23.25 -2.57 6.45
N ASP A 77 23.43 -1.61 5.55
CA ASP A 77 24.71 -1.31 4.86
C ASP A 77 25.71 -0.58 5.77
N GLU A 78 25.25 0.08 6.84
CA GLU A 78 26.11 0.78 7.82
C GLU A 78 26.69 -0.19 8.87
N PHE A 79 26.20 -1.44 8.93
CA PHE A 79 26.62 -2.46 9.89
C PHE A 79 27.24 -3.66 9.18
N ARG A 80 28.55 -3.86 9.40
CA ARG A 80 29.29 -5.00 8.85
C ARG A 80 29.85 -5.85 9.99
N ILE A 81 29.32 -7.06 10.13
CA ILE A 81 29.81 -8.05 11.10
C ILE A 81 31.13 -8.60 10.56
N VAL A 82 32.24 -8.22 11.17
CA VAL A 82 33.60 -8.56 10.71
C VAL A 82 34.18 -9.83 11.32
N ASN A 83 33.62 -10.31 12.45
CA ASN A 83 34.01 -11.57 13.06
C ASN A 83 32.87 -12.11 13.94
N ILE A 84 32.66 -13.42 13.92
CA ILE A 84 31.80 -14.13 14.88
C ILE A 84 32.70 -15.14 15.59
N SER A 85 33.19 -14.80 16.79
CA SER A 85 33.93 -15.74 17.61
C SER A 85 32.98 -16.74 18.23
N GLN A 86 32.95 -17.94 17.65
CA GLN A 86 32.35 -19.12 18.26
C GLN A 86 33.48 -19.88 18.98
N SER A 87 33.29 -20.18 20.25
CA SER A 87 34.28 -20.88 21.10
C SER A 87 34.58 -22.28 20.59
#